data_AF-Q8U0D3-F1
#
_entry.id   AF-Q8U0D3-F1
#
_cell.length_a   1.000
_cell.length_b   1.000
_cell.length_c   1.000
_cell.angle_alpha   90.00
_cell.angle_beta   90.00
_cell.angle_gamma   90.00
#
_symmetry.space_group_name_H-M   'P 1'
#
loop_
_entity.id
_entity.type
_entity.pdbx_description
1 polymer ?
#
loop_
_entity_poly.entity_id
_entity_poly.type
_entity_poly.pdbx_seq_one_letter_code
_entity_poly.pdbx_strand_id
1 'polypeptide(L)'
;MWIVFDVDGVLIDTSESYDMATKLTVEYFLSHLGIKKEVSLEIIRDMRKKGVFSDDFELSEALILMYLSGEDLPKGEGVEYLRQKLGIVLDRKDIERVFNTFYLGEIYPNSIFKFEGLWRKEKRIVDIELLKKAKETYKLGIVTGRDSLEMKLAEEIIRFKFDKVVTRDMFEKPDPRALYEVTQGEEAIYIGDSKVDEELVERYRRTFKGNVTYLMVGRDVNDVNEALKKILFQSYIR
;
A
#
# COMPACT_ATOMS: atom_id res chain seq x y z
N MET A 1 -10.85 -23.43 -4.74
CA MET A 1 -10.55 -22.50 -3.64
C MET A 1 -9.43 -21.56 -4.07
N TRP A 2 -9.53 -20.28 -3.72
CA TRP A 2 -8.53 -19.25 -4.00
C TRP A 2 -7.68 -18.92 -2.77
N ILE A 3 -6.44 -18.52 -3.00
CA ILE A 3 -5.68 -17.67 -2.07
C ILE A 3 -5.49 -16.32 -2.75
N VAL A 4 -6.00 -15.28 -2.14
CA VAL A 4 -5.95 -13.91 -2.65
C VAL A 4 -5.05 -13.09 -1.74
N PHE A 5 -4.14 -12.31 -2.32
CA PHE A 5 -3.16 -11.52 -1.59
C PHE A 5 -3.36 -10.03 -1.86
N ASP A 6 -3.19 -9.21 -0.83
CA ASP A 6 -2.70 -7.85 -1.05
C ASP A 6 -1.21 -7.88 -1.44
N VAL A 7 -0.69 -6.79 -1.97
CA VAL A 7 0.72 -6.68 -2.37
C VAL A 7 1.55 -6.01 -1.29
N ASP A 8 1.20 -4.79 -0.92
CA ASP A 8 1.99 -3.97 -0.02
C ASP A 8 1.82 -4.46 1.41
N GLY A 9 2.91 -4.61 2.16
CA GLY A 9 2.87 -5.17 3.53
C GLY A 9 2.63 -6.68 3.61
N VAL A 10 2.23 -7.32 2.50
CA VAL A 10 1.98 -8.78 2.42
C VAL A 10 3.02 -9.49 1.55
N LEU A 11 3.05 -9.20 0.25
CA LEU A 11 4.00 -9.83 -0.70
C LEU A 11 5.31 -9.04 -0.80
N ILE A 12 5.22 -7.71 -0.65
CA ILE A 12 6.32 -6.76 -0.79
C ILE A 12 6.34 -5.81 0.41
N ASP A 13 7.52 -5.60 0.98
CA ASP A 13 7.78 -4.53 1.94
C ASP A 13 8.09 -3.24 1.16
N THR A 14 7.15 -2.30 1.25
CA THR A 14 7.22 -0.98 0.62
C THR A 14 7.63 0.13 1.57
N SER A 15 7.77 -0.16 2.88
CA SER A 15 7.91 0.85 3.93
C SER A 15 9.06 1.82 3.70
N GLU A 16 10.24 1.30 3.35
CA GLU A 16 11.43 2.11 3.06
C GLU A 16 11.21 3.05 1.86
N SER A 17 10.55 2.56 0.80
CA SER A 17 10.34 3.33 -0.43
C SER A 17 9.34 4.48 -0.24
N TYR A 18 8.22 4.24 0.43
CA TYR A 18 7.20 5.26 0.70
C TYR A 18 7.68 6.28 1.72
N ASP A 19 8.31 5.84 2.82
CA ASP A 19 8.86 6.76 3.82
C ASP A 19 9.92 7.70 3.20
N MET A 20 10.78 7.16 2.32
CA MET A 20 11.76 7.98 1.59
C MET A 20 11.10 8.91 0.57
N ALA A 21 10.04 8.48 -0.12
CA ALA A 21 9.33 9.32 -1.09
C ALA A 21 8.64 10.49 -0.37
N THR A 22 8.00 10.24 0.76
CA THR A 22 7.41 11.27 1.64
C THR A 22 8.50 12.23 2.13
N LYS A 23 9.64 11.72 2.63
CA LYS A 23 10.78 12.56 3.05
C LYS A 23 11.20 13.53 1.96
N LEU A 24 11.54 12.99 0.79
CA LEU A 24 12.09 13.78 -0.31
C LEU A 24 11.06 14.76 -0.87
N THR A 25 9.77 14.39 -0.87
CA THR A 25 8.67 15.28 -1.27
C THR A 25 8.56 16.47 -0.32
N VAL A 26 8.52 16.22 0.99
CA VAL A 26 8.46 17.28 2.00
C VAL A 26 9.69 18.20 1.89
N GLU A 27 10.89 17.63 1.80
CA GLU A 27 12.14 18.39 1.64
C GLU A 27 12.16 19.22 0.36
N TYR A 28 11.64 18.68 -0.75
CA TYR A 28 11.50 19.40 -2.02
C TYR A 28 10.65 20.66 -1.85
N PHE A 29 9.45 20.54 -1.29
CA PHE A 29 8.56 21.70 -1.09
C PHE A 29 9.14 22.72 -0.12
N LEU A 30 9.71 22.28 1.00
CA LEU A 30 10.34 23.20 1.97
C LEU A 30 11.50 23.97 1.33
N SER A 31 12.34 23.29 0.55
CA SER A 31 13.45 23.92 -0.16
C SER A 31 12.98 24.99 -1.15
N HIS A 32 11.90 24.74 -1.89
CA HIS A 32 11.30 25.73 -2.81
C HIS A 32 10.73 26.96 -2.11
N LEU A 33 10.39 26.83 -0.82
CA LEU A 33 9.97 27.94 0.04
C LEU A 33 11.14 28.59 0.80
N GLY A 34 12.39 28.22 0.47
CA GLY A 34 13.60 28.75 1.11
C GLY A 34 13.94 28.13 2.47
N ILE A 35 13.23 27.07 2.87
CA ILE A 35 13.44 26.37 4.14
C ILE A 35 14.31 25.14 3.89
N LYS A 36 15.59 25.22 4.28
CA LYS A 36 16.48 24.05 4.26
C LYS A 36 16.22 23.20 5.49
N LYS A 37 15.52 22.08 5.32
CA LYS A 37 15.23 21.13 6.39
C LYS A 37 15.61 19.72 5.94
N GLU A 38 16.29 19.00 6.81
CA GLU A 38 16.41 17.55 6.70
C GLU A 38 15.34 16.90 7.59
N VAL A 39 14.44 16.14 6.97
CA VAL A 39 13.31 15.46 7.62
C VAL A 39 13.74 14.04 7.98
N SER A 40 13.66 13.65 9.25
CA SER A 40 14.01 12.28 9.63
C SER A 40 12.88 11.30 9.27
N LEU A 41 13.25 10.05 8.96
CA LEU A 41 12.27 8.98 8.73
C LEU A 41 11.43 8.69 9.98
N GLU A 42 11.98 8.95 11.17
CA GLU A 42 11.26 8.81 12.44
C GLU A 42 10.07 9.78 12.51
N ILE A 43 10.25 11.06 12.15
CA ILE A 43 9.15 12.04 12.14
C ILE A 43 8.04 11.61 11.18
N ILE A 44 8.39 11.05 10.02
CA ILE A 44 7.39 10.58 9.04
C ILE A 44 6.57 9.42 9.62
N ARG A 45 7.25 8.43 10.20
CA ARG A 45 6.61 7.26 10.81
C ARG A 45 5.75 7.63 12.00
N ASP A 46 6.23 8.55 12.84
CA ASP A 46 5.51 9.01 14.01
C ASP A 46 4.28 9.82 13.60
N MET A 47 4.42 10.73 12.63
CA MET A 47 3.30 11.46 12.06
C MET A 47 2.26 10.51 11.48
N ARG A 48 2.67 9.53 10.66
CA ARG A 48 1.81 8.51 10.07
C ARG A 48 1.03 7.72 11.12
N LYS A 49 1.69 7.34 12.22
CA LYS A 49 1.04 6.62 13.34
C LYS A 49 0.13 7.51 14.18
N LYS A 50 0.47 8.79 14.30
CA LYS A 50 -0.22 9.76 15.15
C LYS A 50 -1.48 10.30 14.50
N GLY A 51 -1.44 10.56 13.19
CA GLY A 51 -2.54 11.16 12.43
C GLY A 51 -3.42 10.14 11.73
N VAL A 52 -4.43 10.65 11.03
CA VAL A 52 -5.31 9.88 10.14
C VAL A 52 -5.18 10.45 8.74
N PHE A 53 -4.51 9.71 7.86
CA PHE A 53 -4.26 10.10 6.47
C PHE A 53 -4.83 9.05 5.55
N SER A 54 -5.42 9.48 4.44
CA SER A 54 -5.89 8.56 3.40
C SER A 54 -4.72 7.96 2.61
N ASP A 55 -3.64 8.72 2.43
CA ASP A 55 -2.45 8.32 1.66
C ASP A 55 -1.21 9.14 2.07
N ASP A 56 -0.08 8.82 1.43
CA ASP A 56 1.19 9.51 1.63
C ASP A 56 1.23 10.93 1.05
N PHE A 57 0.31 11.31 0.16
CA PHE A 57 0.21 12.68 -0.34
C PHE A 57 -0.37 13.60 0.73
N GLU A 58 -1.43 13.16 1.42
CA GLU A 58 -1.98 13.88 2.58
C GLU A 58 -0.99 13.93 3.75
N LEU A 59 -0.25 12.85 4.00
CA LEU A 59 0.82 12.85 4.99
C LEU A 59 1.93 13.86 4.62
N SER A 60 2.32 13.91 3.34
CA SER A 60 3.31 14.87 2.83
C SER A 60 2.82 16.31 3.02
N GLU A 61 1.57 16.60 2.65
CA GLU A 61 0.96 17.92 2.87
C GLU A 61 0.97 18.31 4.35
N ALA A 62 0.52 17.41 5.23
CA ALA A 62 0.48 17.67 6.66
C ALA A 62 1.88 17.96 7.23
N LEU A 63 2.90 17.21 6.81
CA LEU A 63 4.29 17.47 7.21
C LEU A 63 4.79 18.83 6.69
N ILE A 64 4.47 19.20 5.45
CA ILE A 64 4.83 20.51 4.90
C ILE A 64 4.16 21.62 5.72
N LEU A 65 2.85 21.54 5.97
CA LEU A 65 2.11 22.54 6.75
C LEU A 65 2.60 22.63 8.20
N MET A 66 2.91 21.49 8.83
CA MET A 66 3.52 21.41 10.17
C MET A 66 4.85 22.17 10.22
N TYR A 67 5.73 21.98 9.23
CA TYR A 67 6.99 22.70 9.17
C TYR A 67 6.85 24.19 8.85
N LEU A 68 5.83 24.59 8.06
CA LEU A 68 5.58 26.00 7.74
C LEU A 68 5.00 26.79 8.91
N SER A 69 4.15 26.16 9.73
CA SER A 69 3.51 26.81 10.87
C SER A 69 4.27 26.64 12.19
N GLY A 70 5.08 25.59 12.31
CA GLY A 70 5.59 25.13 13.61
C GLY A 70 4.51 24.50 14.49
N GLU A 71 3.31 24.25 13.96
CA GLU A 71 2.19 23.68 14.69
C GLU A 71 2.20 22.16 14.61
N ASP A 72 2.09 21.52 15.77
CA ASP A 72 2.01 20.07 15.87
C ASP A 72 0.59 19.57 15.53
N LEU A 73 0.49 18.37 14.96
CA LEU A 73 -0.78 17.72 14.66
C LEU A 73 -1.26 16.91 15.88
N PRO A 74 -2.44 17.18 16.45
CA PRO A 74 -2.97 16.37 17.54
C PRO A 74 -3.19 14.90 17.12
N LYS A 75 -3.10 13.99 18.08
CA LYS A 75 -3.31 12.56 17.81
C LYS A 75 -4.74 12.30 17.34
N GLY A 76 -4.88 11.57 16.23
CA GLY A 76 -6.16 11.22 15.62
C GLY A 76 -6.68 12.26 14.62
N GLU A 77 -5.99 13.39 14.45
CA GLU A 77 -6.33 14.39 13.44
C GLU A 77 -5.68 14.08 12.09
N GLY A 78 -6.27 14.61 11.02
CA GLY A 78 -5.73 14.54 9.66
C GLY A 78 -5.19 15.90 9.18
N VAL A 79 -4.80 15.95 7.90
CA VAL A 79 -4.28 17.18 7.26
C VAL A 79 -5.24 18.38 7.38
N GLU A 80 -6.54 18.13 7.48
CA GLU A 80 -7.58 19.15 7.61
C GLU A 80 -7.41 20.05 8.84
N TYR A 81 -6.91 19.51 9.96
CA TYR A 81 -6.61 20.30 11.15
C TYR A 81 -5.61 21.42 10.85
N LEU A 82 -4.54 21.09 10.12
CA LEU A 82 -3.49 22.04 9.76
C LEU A 82 -3.99 23.02 8.70
N ARG A 83 -4.75 22.55 7.70
CA ARG A 83 -5.37 23.43 6.69
C ARG A 83 -6.22 24.51 7.32
N GLN A 84 -7.09 24.15 8.28
CA GLN A 84 -7.96 25.11 8.98
C GLN A 84 -7.15 26.09 9.83
N LYS A 85 -6.09 25.62 10.49
CA LYS A 85 -5.25 26.45 11.36
C LYS A 85 -4.42 27.48 10.59
N LEU A 86 -3.88 27.10 9.43
CA LEU A 86 -3.06 27.97 8.59
C LEU A 86 -3.89 28.78 7.58
N GLY A 87 -5.08 28.33 7.23
CA GLY A 87 -5.84 28.87 6.10
C GLY A 87 -5.18 28.61 4.74
N ILE A 88 -4.34 27.57 4.65
CA ILE A 88 -3.57 27.20 3.46
C ILE A 88 -3.92 25.76 3.09
N VAL A 89 -4.15 25.52 1.81
CA VAL A 89 -4.32 24.19 1.21
C VAL A 89 -3.31 24.09 0.08
N LEU A 90 -2.52 23.02 0.05
CA LEU A 90 -1.59 22.78 -1.04
C LEU A 90 -2.32 22.06 -2.18
N ASP A 91 -1.92 22.34 -3.43
CA ASP A 91 -2.48 21.58 -4.56
C ASP A 91 -1.97 20.14 -4.49
N ARG A 92 -2.90 19.21 -4.24
CA ARG A 92 -2.62 17.78 -4.17
C ARG A 92 -1.92 17.27 -5.43
N LYS A 93 -2.23 17.82 -6.61
CA LYS A 93 -1.61 17.39 -7.88
C LYS A 93 -0.11 17.70 -7.92
N ASP A 94 0.30 18.81 -7.32
CA ASP A 94 1.71 19.16 -7.25
C ASP A 94 2.46 18.22 -6.30
N ILE A 95 1.86 17.90 -5.15
CA ILE A 95 2.42 16.95 -4.19
C ILE A 95 2.54 15.56 -4.82
N GLU A 96 1.47 15.07 -5.44
CA GLU A 96 1.44 13.79 -6.15
C GLU A 96 2.50 13.73 -7.24
N ARG A 97 2.65 14.79 -8.04
CA ARG A 97 3.65 14.83 -9.12
C ARG A 97 5.08 14.77 -8.59
N VAL A 98 5.40 15.50 -7.52
CA VAL A 98 6.73 15.45 -6.87
C VAL A 98 6.97 14.08 -6.24
N PHE A 99 5.97 13.57 -5.51
CA PHE A 99 6.04 12.24 -4.90
C PHE A 99 6.31 11.17 -5.94
N ASN A 100 5.53 11.14 -7.02
CA ASN A 100 5.70 10.16 -8.09
C ASN A 100 7.02 10.34 -8.85
N THR A 101 7.56 11.56 -8.93
CA THR A 101 8.92 11.78 -9.46
C THR A 101 9.97 11.05 -8.61
N PHE A 102 9.85 11.04 -7.28
CA PHE A 102 10.77 10.27 -6.42
C PHE A 102 10.45 8.77 -6.37
N TYR A 103 9.17 8.41 -6.25
CA TYR A 103 8.75 7.02 -6.08
C TYR A 103 8.99 6.21 -7.36
N LEU A 104 8.43 6.66 -8.49
CA LEU A 104 8.54 5.97 -9.78
C LEU A 104 9.82 6.35 -10.53
N GLY A 105 10.27 7.61 -10.45
CA GLY A 105 11.50 8.04 -11.12
C GLY A 105 11.35 8.17 -12.64
N GLU A 106 12.35 7.72 -13.40
CA GLU A 106 12.40 7.89 -14.86
C GLU A 106 11.24 7.22 -15.63
N ILE A 107 10.54 6.26 -15.02
CA ILE A 107 9.38 5.61 -15.64
C ILE A 107 8.08 6.42 -15.49
N TYR A 108 8.07 7.46 -14.64
CA TYR A 108 6.92 8.34 -14.51
C TYR A 108 6.91 9.40 -15.62
N PRO A 109 5.90 9.43 -16.49
CA PRO A 109 5.90 10.31 -17.67
C PRO A 109 5.97 11.81 -17.33
N ASN A 110 5.45 12.19 -16.15
CA ASN A 110 5.40 13.59 -15.70
C ASN A 110 6.52 13.96 -14.73
N SER A 111 7.58 13.14 -14.67
CA SER A 111 8.75 13.38 -13.81
C SER A 111 9.32 14.78 -14.01
N ILE A 112 9.54 15.46 -12.89
CA ILE A 112 10.01 16.85 -12.87
C ILE A 112 11.54 16.92 -13.06
N PHE A 113 12.24 15.86 -12.65
CA PHE A 113 13.69 15.71 -12.76
C PHE A 113 14.06 14.23 -12.87
N LYS A 114 15.29 13.94 -13.29
CA LYS A 114 15.79 12.55 -13.38
C LYS A 114 16.01 11.97 -12.00
N PHE A 115 15.46 10.79 -11.76
CA PHE A 115 15.58 10.06 -10.50
C PHE A 115 15.36 8.56 -10.76
N GLU A 116 16.13 7.67 -10.12
CA GLU A 116 16.13 6.22 -10.45
C GLU A 116 14.81 5.50 -10.08
N GLY A 117 14.05 6.08 -9.16
CA GLY A 117 12.79 5.55 -8.61
C GLY A 117 13.03 4.75 -7.33
N LEU A 118 12.38 5.16 -6.23
CA LEU A 118 12.48 4.49 -4.93
C LEU A 118 11.79 3.11 -4.91
N TRP A 119 10.88 2.82 -5.83
CA TRP A 119 10.26 1.47 -5.97
C TRP A 119 11.30 0.35 -6.08
N ARG A 120 12.52 0.66 -6.55
CA ARG A 120 13.64 -0.30 -6.64
C ARG A 120 14.18 -0.76 -5.29
N LYS A 121 13.86 -0.05 -4.21
CA LYS A 121 14.26 -0.40 -2.83
C LYS A 121 13.28 -1.34 -2.15
N GLU A 122 12.14 -1.61 -2.78
CA GLU A 122 11.14 -2.53 -2.26
C GLU A 122 11.70 -3.96 -2.17
N LYS A 123 11.30 -4.68 -1.11
CA LYS A 123 11.84 -6.01 -0.80
C LYS A 123 10.73 -7.05 -0.82
N ARG A 124 10.95 -8.14 -1.55
CA ARG A 124 10.02 -9.27 -1.54
C ARG A 124 9.99 -9.91 -0.15
N ILE A 125 8.80 -10.00 0.45
CA ILE A 125 8.55 -10.71 1.72
C ILE A 125 8.29 -12.20 1.44
N VAL A 126 7.50 -12.47 0.41
CA VAL A 126 7.03 -13.83 0.09
C VAL A 126 8.14 -14.74 -0.43
N ASP A 127 8.12 -16.00 0.01
CA ASP A 127 8.93 -17.09 -0.53
C ASP A 127 8.27 -17.66 -1.80
N ILE A 128 8.99 -17.58 -2.92
CA ILE A 128 8.54 -18.09 -4.21
C ILE A 128 8.24 -19.59 -4.15
N GLU A 129 9.01 -20.38 -3.39
CA GLU A 129 8.80 -21.81 -3.32
C GLU A 129 7.49 -22.16 -2.60
N LEU A 130 7.05 -21.32 -1.66
CA LEU A 130 5.73 -21.47 -1.05
C LEU A 130 4.61 -21.09 -2.03
N LEU A 131 4.78 -20.04 -2.84
CA LEU A 131 3.81 -19.70 -3.89
C LEU A 131 3.68 -20.81 -4.94
N LYS A 132 4.80 -21.39 -5.38
CA LYS A 132 4.80 -22.53 -6.31
C LYS A 132 4.05 -23.72 -5.73
N LYS A 133 4.35 -24.12 -4.49
CA LYS A 133 3.63 -25.21 -3.80
C LYS A 133 2.16 -24.91 -3.62
N ALA A 134 1.80 -23.68 -3.25
CA ALA A 134 0.40 -23.28 -3.12
C ALA A 134 -0.35 -23.37 -4.45
N LYS A 135 0.31 -23.01 -5.56
CA LYS A 135 -0.27 -23.07 -6.91
C LYS A 135 -0.58 -24.49 -7.40
N GLU A 136 0.02 -25.52 -6.82
CA GLU A 136 -0.30 -26.93 -7.14
C GLU A 136 -1.72 -27.31 -6.71
N THR A 137 -2.26 -26.64 -5.69
CA THR A 137 -3.56 -26.97 -5.08
C THR A 137 -4.58 -25.82 -5.18
N TYR A 138 -4.12 -24.57 -5.24
CA TYR A 138 -4.95 -23.37 -5.16
C TYR A 138 -4.77 -22.47 -6.37
N LYS A 139 -5.84 -21.74 -6.72
CA LYS A 139 -5.73 -20.58 -7.61
C LYS A 139 -5.22 -19.38 -6.82
N LEU A 140 -4.26 -18.66 -7.37
CA LEU A 140 -3.62 -17.54 -6.70
C LEU A 140 -4.02 -16.22 -7.35
N GLY A 141 -4.61 -15.33 -6.56
CA GLY A 141 -5.11 -14.04 -7.02
C GLY A 141 -4.51 -12.85 -6.28
N ILE A 142 -4.58 -11.67 -6.87
CA ILE A 142 -4.19 -10.40 -6.22
C ILE A 142 -5.37 -9.42 -6.27
N VAL A 143 -5.57 -8.72 -5.17
CA VAL A 143 -6.33 -7.46 -5.13
C VAL A 143 -5.44 -6.42 -4.47
N THR A 144 -5.08 -5.36 -5.19
CA THR A 144 -4.09 -4.37 -4.72
C THR A 144 -4.54 -2.94 -4.95
N GLY A 145 -4.05 -2.04 -4.10
CA GLY A 145 -4.16 -0.59 -4.32
C GLY A 145 -3.25 -0.07 -5.43
N ARG A 146 -2.27 -0.86 -5.91
CA ARG A 146 -1.40 -0.49 -7.03
C ARG A 146 -2.20 -0.32 -8.32
N ASP A 147 -1.78 0.63 -9.15
CA ASP A 147 -2.20 0.69 -10.56
C ASP A 147 -1.47 -0.37 -11.41
N SER A 148 -1.83 -0.46 -12.70
CA SER A 148 -1.27 -1.44 -13.64
C SER A 148 0.24 -1.28 -13.87
N LEU A 149 0.79 -0.07 -13.78
CA LEU A 149 2.23 0.16 -13.89
C LEU A 149 2.93 -0.30 -12.61
N GLU A 150 2.47 0.16 -11.45
CA GLU A 150 3.00 -0.21 -10.13
C GLU A 150 2.96 -1.72 -9.90
N MET A 151 1.88 -2.38 -10.33
CA MET A 151 1.72 -3.83 -10.26
C MET A 151 2.72 -4.57 -11.16
N LYS A 152 3.01 -4.04 -12.36
CA LYS A 152 4.04 -4.63 -13.24
C LYS A 152 5.42 -4.59 -12.57
N LEU A 153 5.75 -3.52 -11.85
CA LEU A 153 6.99 -3.44 -11.06
C LEU A 153 6.98 -4.44 -9.90
N ALA A 154 5.83 -4.60 -9.24
CA ALA A 154 5.64 -5.61 -8.20
C ALA A 154 5.90 -7.03 -8.72
N GLU A 155 5.42 -7.37 -9.92
CA GLU A 155 5.68 -8.67 -10.55
C GLU A 155 7.18 -8.89 -10.84
N GLU A 156 7.93 -7.85 -11.20
CA GLU A 156 9.39 -7.93 -11.39
C GLU A 156 10.13 -8.20 -10.07
N ILE A 157 9.66 -7.61 -8.97
CA ILE A 157 10.21 -7.82 -7.62
C ILE A 157 9.86 -9.22 -7.09
N ILE A 158 8.59 -9.61 -7.23
CA ILE A 158 8.09 -10.90 -6.73
C ILE A 158 8.66 -12.06 -7.56
N ARG A 159 8.79 -11.87 -8.89
CA ARG A 159 9.19 -12.89 -9.87
C ARG A 159 8.25 -14.09 -9.91
N PHE A 160 6.95 -13.82 -9.83
CA PHE A 160 5.90 -14.83 -9.87
C PHE A 160 4.66 -14.29 -10.61
N LYS A 161 3.95 -15.15 -11.34
CA LYS A 161 2.72 -14.80 -12.05
C LYS A 161 1.49 -15.39 -11.36
N PHE A 162 0.54 -14.53 -11.04
CA PHE A 162 -0.73 -14.86 -10.43
C PHE A 162 -1.78 -15.18 -11.51
N ASP A 163 -2.78 -15.99 -11.16
CA ASP A 163 -3.81 -16.45 -12.10
C ASP A 163 -4.80 -15.32 -12.44
N LYS A 164 -5.02 -14.40 -11.49
CA LYS A 164 -5.86 -13.22 -11.68
C LYS A 164 -5.34 -12.07 -10.82
N VAL A 165 -5.31 -10.87 -11.40
CA VAL A 165 -4.84 -9.66 -10.73
C VAL A 165 -5.90 -8.58 -10.92
N VAL A 166 -6.27 -7.90 -9.83
CA VAL A 166 -7.16 -6.74 -9.82
C VAL A 166 -6.39 -5.56 -9.21
N THR A 167 -6.24 -4.51 -10.01
CA THR A 167 -5.56 -3.26 -9.65
C THR A 167 -6.58 -2.15 -9.39
N ARG A 168 -6.12 -1.02 -8.84
CA ARG A 168 -6.92 0.19 -8.62
C ARG A 168 -7.56 0.73 -9.90
N ASP A 169 -6.94 0.51 -11.06
CA ASP A 169 -7.50 0.89 -12.37
C ASP A 169 -8.84 0.19 -12.67
N MET A 170 -9.08 -0.97 -12.05
CA MET A 170 -10.30 -1.76 -12.23
C MET A 170 -11.30 -1.51 -11.10
N PHE A 171 -10.85 -1.66 -9.85
CA PHE A 171 -11.66 -1.46 -8.65
C PHE A 171 -10.77 -0.99 -7.50
N GLU A 172 -11.22 0.04 -6.79
CA GLU A 172 -10.53 0.55 -5.61
C GLU A 172 -11.00 -0.17 -4.34
N LYS A 173 -10.07 -0.62 -3.48
CA LYS A 173 -10.44 -1.17 -2.16
C LYS A 173 -11.10 -0.05 -1.33
N PRO A 174 -12.19 -0.30 -0.56
CA PRO A 174 -12.77 -1.60 -0.23
C PRO A 174 -14.03 -1.95 -1.05
N ASP A 175 -14.06 -1.69 -2.36
CA ASP A 175 -15.15 -2.14 -3.23
C ASP A 175 -15.17 -3.69 -3.32
N PRO A 176 -16.23 -4.37 -2.85
CA PRO A 176 -16.27 -5.83 -2.83
C PRO A 176 -16.23 -6.47 -4.22
N ARG A 177 -16.52 -5.70 -5.29
CA ARG A 177 -16.38 -6.18 -6.67
C ARG A 177 -14.94 -6.53 -7.02
N ALA A 178 -13.95 -5.89 -6.39
CA ALA A 178 -12.55 -6.20 -6.59
C ALA A 178 -12.24 -7.66 -6.25
N LEU A 179 -12.76 -8.15 -5.11
CA LEU A 179 -12.57 -9.53 -4.69
C LEU A 179 -13.45 -10.50 -5.50
N TYR A 180 -14.66 -10.09 -5.89
CA TYR A 180 -15.53 -10.90 -6.74
C TYR A 180 -14.91 -11.15 -8.12
N GLU A 181 -14.27 -10.14 -8.70
CA GLU A 181 -13.60 -10.25 -10.00
C GLU A 181 -12.51 -11.32 -9.98
N VAL A 182 -11.84 -11.52 -8.85
CA VAL A 182 -10.89 -12.62 -8.63
C VAL A 182 -11.59 -13.94 -8.43
N THR A 183 -12.49 -14.03 -7.45
CA THR A 183 -12.98 -15.32 -6.94
C THR A 183 -14.15 -15.88 -7.73
N GLN A 184 -14.91 -15.04 -8.42
CA GLN A 184 -16.17 -15.37 -9.11
C GLN A 184 -17.17 -16.12 -8.20
N GLY A 185 -17.16 -15.81 -6.89
CA GLY A 185 -18.03 -16.44 -5.90
C GLY A 185 -17.47 -17.71 -5.25
N GLU A 186 -16.33 -18.23 -5.70
CA GLU A 186 -15.70 -19.41 -5.10
C GLU A 186 -15.13 -19.13 -3.70
N GLU A 187 -14.97 -20.19 -2.90
CA GLU A 187 -14.32 -20.11 -1.59
C GLU A 187 -12.89 -19.56 -1.72
N ALA A 188 -12.52 -18.65 -0.81
CA ALA A 188 -11.21 -18.02 -0.82
C ALA A 188 -10.64 -17.77 0.59
N ILE A 189 -9.32 -17.66 0.67
CA ILE A 189 -8.60 -17.07 1.79
C ILE A 189 -7.98 -15.77 1.29
N TYR A 190 -8.30 -14.64 1.91
CA TYR A 190 -7.69 -13.34 1.63
C TYR A 190 -6.63 -13.04 2.68
N ILE A 191 -5.42 -12.68 2.25
CA ILE A 191 -4.29 -12.31 3.10
C ILE A 191 -4.00 -10.82 2.87
N GLY A 192 -4.24 -9.99 3.89
CA GLY A 192 -4.04 -8.54 3.87
C GLY A 192 -3.24 -8.07 5.09
N ASP A 193 -2.89 -6.79 5.15
CA ASP A 193 -2.17 -6.18 6.28
C ASP A 193 -2.94 -4.98 6.89
N SER A 194 -4.02 -4.53 6.24
CA SER A 194 -4.69 -3.28 6.59
C SER A 194 -6.16 -3.46 7.01
N LYS A 195 -6.73 -2.42 7.60
CA LYS A 195 -8.19 -2.35 7.87
C LYS A 195 -9.01 -2.24 6.59
N VAL A 196 -8.43 -1.68 5.52
CA VAL A 196 -9.10 -1.56 4.22
C VAL A 196 -9.32 -2.95 3.61
N ASP A 197 -8.37 -3.87 3.79
CA ASP A 197 -8.52 -5.27 3.38
C ASP A 197 -9.58 -6.01 4.20
N GLU A 198 -9.60 -5.79 5.52
CA GLU A 198 -10.63 -6.37 6.38
C GLU A 198 -12.03 -5.90 5.95
N GLU A 199 -12.19 -4.59 5.74
CA GLU A 199 -13.44 -4.00 5.27
C GLU A 199 -13.84 -4.52 3.87
N LEU A 200 -12.89 -4.69 2.95
CA LEU A 200 -13.12 -5.30 1.64
C LEU A 200 -13.76 -6.68 1.79
N VAL A 201 -13.18 -7.54 2.64
CA VAL A 201 -13.68 -8.91 2.86
C VAL A 201 -15.06 -8.89 3.55
N GLU A 202 -15.27 -8.02 4.53
CA GLU A 202 -16.57 -7.87 5.20
C GLU A 202 -17.67 -7.43 4.23
N ARG A 203 -17.39 -6.42 3.39
CA ARG A 203 -18.31 -5.97 2.35
C ARG A 203 -18.59 -7.08 1.34
N TYR A 204 -17.57 -7.87 0.96
CA TYR A 204 -17.74 -9.00 0.05
C TYR A 204 -18.69 -10.06 0.62
N ARG A 205 -18.47 -10.47 1.88
CA ARG A 205 -19.35 -11.43 2.58
C ARG A 205 -20.79 -10.93 2.65
N ARG A 206 -21.01 -9.65 2.95
CA ARG A 206 -22.35 -9.05 3.03
C ARG A 206 -23.05 -8.98 1.66
N THR A 207 -22.33 -8.56 0.63
CA THR A 207 -22.90 -8.31 -0.70
C THR A 207 -23.13 -9.59 -1.48
N PHE A 208 -22.14 -10.49 -1.52
CA PHE A 208 -22.16 -11.69 -2.37
C PHE A 208 -22.48 -12.98 -1.61
N LYS A 209 -22.61 -12.92 -0.27
CA LYS A 209 -22.79 -14.10 0.60
C LYS A 209 -21.71 -15.17 0.39
N GLY A 210 -20.51 -14.77 -0.05
CA GLY A 210 -19.42 -15.67 -0.36
C GLY A 210 -18.65 -16.13 0.87
N ASN A 211 -18.07 -17.33 0.80
CA ASN A 211 -17.25 -17.90 1.86
C ASN A 211 -15.79 -17.47 1.68
N VAL A 212 -15.40 -16.36 2.32
CA VAL A 212 -14.02 -15.89 2.32
C VAL A 212 -13.51 -15.82 3.75
N THR A 213 -12.35 -16.43 4.02
CA THR A 213 -11.61 -16.26 5.27
C THR A 213 -10.64 -15.10 5.14
N TYR A 214 -10.51 -14.25 6.16
CA TYR A 214 -9.52 -13.17 6.18
C TYR A 214 -8.40 -13.54 7.14
N LEU A 215 -7.15 -13.35 6.72
CA LEU A 215 -5.96 -13.49 7.55
C LEU A 215 -5.17 -12.17 7.49
N MET A 216 -5.02 -11.52 8.64
CA MET A 216 -4.30 -10.26 8.73
C MET A 216 -2.85 -10.50 9.17
N VAL A 217 -1.90 -10.04 8.35
CA VAL A 217 -0.48 -10.01 8.70
C VAL A 217 -0.25 -9.06 9.89
N GLY A 218 0.57 -9.48 10.84
CA GLY A 218 0.84 -8.76 12.09
C GLY A 218 -0.23 -8.94 13.19
N ARG A 219 -1.38 -9.56 12.88
CA ARG A 219 -2.44 -9.88 13.87
C ARG A 219 -2.69 -11.38 13.99
N ASP A 220 -2.97 -12.05 12.89
CA ASP A 220 -3.36 -13.47 12.84
C ASP A 220 -2.16 -14.38 12.47
N VAL A 221 -1.17 -13.81 11.78
CA VAL A 221 0.08 -14.43 11.32
C VAL A 221 1.20 -13.39 11.34
N ASN A 222 2.46 -13.81 11.49
CA ASN A 222 3.58 -12.87 11.48
C ASN A 222 3.87 -12.33 10.08
N ASP A 223 3.77 -13.18 9.05
CA ASP A 223 3.98 -12.82 7.65
C ASP A 223 3.17 -13.74 6.72
N VAL A 224 3.21 -13.44 5.41
CA VAL A 224 2.56 -14.26 4.37
C VAL A 224 3.14 -15.67 4.29
N ASN A 225 4.40 -15.88 4.66
CA ASN A 225 5.05 -17.18 4.59
C ASN A 225 4.50 -18.14 5.65
N GLU A 226 4.26 -17.63 6.86
CA GLU A 226 3.55 -18.36 7.92
C GLU A 226 2.11 -18.69 7.48
N ALA A 227 1.41 -17.73 6.87
CA ALA A 227 0.06 -17.95 6.35
C ALA A 227 0.04 -19.10 5.34
N LEU A 228 0.92 -19.05 4.33
CA LEU A 228 1.03 -20.10 3.30
C LEU A 228 1.37 -21.46 3.92
N LYS A 229 2.30 -21.53 4.87
CA LYS A 229 2.62 -22.78 5.58
C LYS A 229 1.41 -23.35 6.33
N LYS A 230 0.64 -22.52 7.04
CA LYS A 230 -0.58 -22.94 7.74
C LYS A 230 -1.63 -23.49 6.77
N ILE A 231 -1.86 -22.79 5.65
CA ILE A 231 -2.83 -23.20 4.63
C ILE A 231 -2.43 -24.53 3.99
N LEU A 232 -1.17 -24.64 3.56
CA LEU A 232 -0.65 -25.87 2.95
C LEU A 232 -0.69 -27.05 3.94
N PHE A 233 -0.32 -26.84 5.21
CA PHE A 233 -0.36 -27.91 6.20
C PHE A 233 -1.79 -28.44 6.44
N GLN A 234 -2.79 -27.55 6.50
CA GLN A 234 -4.19 -27.97 6.64
C GLN A 234 -4.70 -28.77 5.44
N SER A 235 -4.18 -28.54 4.24
CA SER A 235 -4.54 -29.36 3.06
C SER A 235 -4.02 -30.80 3.11
N TYR A 236 -2.92 -31.08 3.82
CA TYR A 236 -2.38 -32.44 3.94
C TYR A 236 -3.16 -33.33 4.92
N ILE A 237 -4.02 -32.74 5.76
CA ILE A 237 -4.78 -33.45 6.79
C ILE A 237 -6.24 -33.71 6.32
N ARG A 238 -6.65 -33.13 5.20
CA ARG A 238 -7.94 -33.38 4.53
C ARG A 238 -7.79 -34.44 3.45
#